data_AF-A0A8H7PIZ6-F1
#
_entry.id   AF-A0A8H7PIZ6-F1
#
_cell.length_a   1.000
_cell.length_b   1.000
_cell.length_c   1.000
_cell.angle_alpha   90.00
_cell.angle_beta   90.00
_cell.angle_gamma   90.00
#
_symmetry.space_group_name_H-M   'P 1'
#
loop_
_entity.id
_entity.type
_entity.pdbx_description
1 polymer ?
#
loop_
_entity_poly.entity_id
_entity_poly.type
_entity_poly.pdbx_seq_one_letter_code
_entity_poly.pdbx_strand_id
1 'polypeptide(L)'
;MLTALPPELLYLVLGFLSFDDIIPLATACEQLKLLVDNYVRVHYSFHAAVYKQLMQFEQLNMHNESQTTMKTAAKLLRLICNIVEDVPKFEHRTVFTENLDILQNLVVNQVLHVSDSADKYADLCLKMRIIYLHTPEIRILHDPKYRRRSTKHPLAPFLPRDFTWIWRSHCEESKLFWAPQTLVPEFLLSKMHNSKLLQEREKRLRFARFFGRLFDVSSIYLEAHQNGTMDECIREALVAGDVESLYVFLTAARRDIDPDDMVMMVMQAGEQLWATLELAAELEEQFNPELVERRRSTGHGRIEHAPDWLLPTRYAVEDDSILRLK
;
A
#
# COMPACT_ATOMS: atom_id res chain seq x y z
N MET A 1 8.61 34.39 -5.30
CA MET A 1 9.27 34.18 -6.61
C MET A 1 8.28 33.75 -7.68
N LEU A 2 7.51 32.67 -7.48
CA LEU A 2 6.53 32.19 -8.48
C LEU A 2 5.41 33.20 -8.80
N THR A 3 4.96 33.99 -7.83
CA THR A 3 3.94 35.04 -8.01
C THR A 3 4.39 36.23 -8.85
N ALA A 4 5.69 36.36 -9.12
CA ALA A 4 6.25 37.43 -9.95
C ALA A 4 6.46 36.98 -11.41
N LEU A 5 6.22 35.71 -11.74
CA LEU A 5 6.36 35.20 -13.09
C LEU A 5 5.15 35.61 -13.96
N PRO A 6 5.38 35.94 -15.24
CA PRO A 6 4.31 36.02 -16.24
C PRO A 6 3.51 34.70 -16.31
N PRO A 7 2.19 34.74 -16.57
CA PRO A 7 1.34 33.55 -16.62
C PRO A 7 1.86 32.45 -17.55
N GLU A 8 2.48 32.82 -18.68
CA GLU A 8 3.01 31.88 -19.69
C GLU A 8 4.22 31.11 -19.15
N LEU A 9 5.13 31.80 -18.44
CA LEU A 9 6.28 31.15 -17.81
C LEU A 9 5.85 30.29 -16.63
N LEU A 10 4.83 30.72 -15.87
CA LEU A 10 4.24 29.89 -14.84
C LEU A 10 3.60 28.61 -15.43
N TYR A 11 2.89 28.72 -16.55
CA TYR A 11 2.30 27.56 -17.24
C TYR A 11 3.36 26.54 -17.66
N LEU A 12 4.52 27.02 -18.15
CA LEU A 12 5.66 26.16 -18.46
C LEU A 12 6.21 25.46 -17.22
N VAL A 13 6.34 26.18 -16.09
CA VAL A 13 6.79 25.57 -14.82
C VAL A 13 5.81 24.49 -14.37
N LEU A 14 4.50 24.75 -14.43
CA LEU A 14 3.47 23.75 -14.12
C LEU A 14 3.55 22.53 -15.04
N GLY A 15 4.03 22.70 -16.28
CA GLY A 15 4.34 21.62 -17.24
C GLY A 15 5.36 20.60 -16.77
N PHE A 16 6.24 20.97 -15.84
CA PHE A 16 7.28 20.08 -15.30
C PHE A 16 6.90 19.44 -13.97
N LEU A 17 5.74 19.78 -13.41
CA LEU A 17 5.32 19.31 -12.10
C LEU A 17 4.29 18.20 -12.23
N SER A 18 4.33 17.23 -11.31
CA SER A 18 3.29 16.22 -11.20
C SER A 18 2.03 16.82 -10.57
N PHE A 19 0.89 16.13 -10.69
CA PHE A 19 -0.34 16.56 -10.02
C PHE A 19 -0.14 16.75 -8.49
N ASP A 20 0.60 15.82 -7.87
CA ASP A 20 0.86 15.83 -6.43
C ASP A 20 1.72 17.02 -5.98
N ASP A 21 2.57 17.56 -6.87
CA ASP A 21 3.37 18.76 -6.60
C ASP A 21 2.59 20.06 -6.86
N ILE A 22 1.64 20.03 -7.80
CA ILE A 22 0.87 21.21 -8.23
C ILE A 22 -0.17 21.60 -7.18
N ILE A 23 -0.87 20.63 -6.58
CA ILE A 23 -1.94 20.91 -5.62
C ILE A 23 -1.45 21.67 -4.37
N PRO A 24 -0.34 21.27 -3.71
CA PRO A 24 0.21 22.02 -2.59
C PRO A 24 0.58 23.47 -2.94
N LEU A 25 1.02 23.74 -4.18
CA LEU A 25 1.31 25.11 -4.63
C LEU A 25 0.06 25.99 -4.64
N ALA A 26 -1.09 25.45 -5.07
CA ALA A 26 -2.37 26.16 -5.05
C ALA A 26 -2.84 26.45 -3.61
N THR A 27 -2.60 25.52 -2.68
CA THR A 27 -2.97 25.68 -1.26
C THR A 27 -2.02 26.65 -0.53
N ALA A 28 -0.72 26.62 -0.83
CA ALA A 28 0.27 27.48 -0.18
C ALA A 28 0.23 28.94 -0.66
N CYS A 29 -0.27 29.20 -1.88
CA CYS A 29 -0.25 30.53 -2.47
C CYS A 29 -1.56 30.89 -3.16
N GLU A 30 -2.45 31.57 -2.43
CA GLU A 30 -3.78 31.97 -2.93
C GLU A 30 -3.75 32.76 -4.25
N GLN A 31 -2.71 33.59 -4.45
CA GLN A 31 -2.53 34.39 -5.67
C GLN A 31 -2.37 33.54 -6.94
N LEU A 32 -1.87 32.30 -6.80
CA LEU A 32 -1.68 31.38 -7.92
C LEU A 32 -2.87 30.46 -8.14
N LYS A 33 -3.80 30.40 -7.17
CA LYS A 33 -4.87 29.40 -7.13
C LYS A 33 -5.70 29.34 -8.40
N LEU A 34 -6.15 30.48 -8.92
CA LEU A 34 -7.00 30.53 -10.11
C LEU A 34 -6.28 30.01 -11.38
N LEU A 35 -4.99 30.36 -11.54
CA LEU A 35 -4.18 29.89 -12.66
C LEU A 35 -3.89 28.39 -12.55
N VAL A 36 -3.52 27.93 -11.34
CA VAL A 36 -3.26 26.52 -11.07
C VAL A 36 -4.52 25.68 -11.24
N ASP A 37 -5.67 26.13 -10.73
CA ASP A 37 -6.96 25.45 -10.88
C ASP A 37 -7.34 25.30 -12.35
N ASN A 38 -7.10 26.32 -13.17
CA ASN A 38 -7.33 26.24 -14.62
C ASN A 38 -6.37 25.25 -15.29
N TYR A 39 -5.08 25.31 -14.97
CA TYR A 39 -4.08 24.38 -15.50
C TYR A 39 -4.45 22.92 -15.18
N VAL A 40 -4.76 22.65 -13.90
CA VAL A 40 -5.14 21.32 -13.42
C VAL A 40 -6.41 20.81 -14.09
N ARG A 41 -7.41 21.65 -14.31
CA ARG A 41 -8.65 21.23 -15.02
C ARG A 41 -8.40 20.86 -16.48
N VAL A 42 -7.46 21.52 -17.14
CA VAL A 42 -7.14 21.28 -18.55
C VAL A 42 -6.26 20.04 -18.71
N HIS A 43 -5.18 19.93 -17.92
CA HIS A 43 -4.15 18.90 -18.11
C HIS A 43 -4.34 17.65 -17.23
N TYR A 44 -5.04 17.78 -16.11
CA TYR A 44 -5.27 16.71 -15.15
C TYR A 44 -6.76 16.56 -14.82
N SER A 45 -7.62 16.63 -15.85
CA SER A 45 -9.09 16.70 -15.70
C SER A 45 -9.66 15.59 -14.81
N PHE A 46 -9.22 14.34 -14.98
CA PHE A 46 -9.62 13.22 -14.14
C PHE A 46 -9.15 13.36 -12.70
N HIS A 47 -7.86 13.68 -12.47
CA HIS A 47 -7.32 13.89 -11.13
C HIS A 47 -8.07 15.01 -10.40
N ALA A 48 -8.34 16.12 -11.09
CA ALA A 48 -9.09 17.25 -10.57
C ALA A 48 -10.52 16.86 -10.17
N ALA A 49 -11.18 16.04 -10.98
CA ALA A 49 -12.53 15.55 -10.70
C ALA A 49 -12.56 14.61 -9.49
N VAL A 50 -11.62 13.66 -9.41
CA VAL A 50 -11.45 12.76 -8.27
C VAL A 50 -11.14 13.56 -7.02
N TYR A 51 -10.10 14.38 -7.03
CA TYR A 51 -9.68 15.21 -5.89
C TYR A 51 -10.84 16.04 -5.36
N LYS A 52 -11.60 16.69 -6.25
CA LYS A 52 -12.81 17.43 -5.86
C LYS A 52 -13.85 16.54 -5.16
N GLN A 53 -14.08 15.32 -5.63
CA GLN A 53 -14.99 14.38 -4.96
C GLN A 53 -14.46 13.94 -3.59
N LEU A 54 -13.16 13.70 -3.45
CA LEU A 54 -12.54 13.34 -2.16
C LEU A 54 -12.62 14.49 -1.15
N MET A 55 -12.30 15.73 -1.57
CA MET A 55 -12.44 16.91 -0.71
C MET A 55 -13.90 17.15 -0.26
N GLN A 56 -14.88 16.93 -1.15
CA GLN A 56 -16.29 16.99 -0.79
C GLN A 56 -16.68 15.89 0.19
N PHE A 57 -16.12 14.69 0.00
CA PHE A 57 -16.36 13.55 0.87
C PHE A 57 -15.84 13.80 2.29
N GLU A 58 -14.66 14.40 2.44
CA GLU A 58 -14.09 14.78 3.73
C GLU A 58 -15.01 15.70 4.53
N GLN A 59 -15.62 16.69 3.87
CA GLN A 59 -16.50 17.68 4.48
C GLN A 59 -17.86 17.14 4.96
N LEU A 60 -18.19 15.88 4.66
CA LEU A 60 -19.46 15.28 5.05
C LEU A 60 -19.51 14.94 6.56
N ASN A 61 -20.55 15.43 7.23
CA ASN A 61 -20.89 15.11 8.63
C ASN A 61 -21.50 13.70 8.78
N MET A 62 -21.27 13.10 9.96
CA MET A 62 -21.54 11.68 10.30
C MET A 62 -23.02 11.23 10.24
N HIS A 63 -23.99 12.15 10.15
CA HIS A 63 -25.42 11.80 10.35
C HIS A 63 -26.08 10.95 9.25
N ASN A 64 -25.44 10.73 8.10
CA ASN A 64 -25.90 9.79 7.05
C ASN A 64 -24.71 9.16 6.31
N GLU A 65 -23.69 8.76 7.06
CA GLU A 65 -22.38 8.38 6.53
C GLU A 65 -22.44 7.23 5.52
N SER A 66 -23.16 6.14 5.81
CA SER A 66 -23.19 4.96 4.94
C SER A 66 -23.80 5.25 3.56
N GLN A 67 -24.94 5.94 3.51
CA GLN A 67 -25.60 6.26 2.24
C GLN A 67 -24.78 7.26 1.42
N THR A 68 -24.16 8.23 2.08
CA THR A 68 -23.38 9.27 1.38
C THR A 68 -22.04 8.72 0.90
N THR A 69 -21.41 7.83 1.66
CA THR A 69 -20.23 7.08 1.26
C THR A 69 -20.54 6.20 0.04
N MET A 70 -21.67 5.49 0.04
CA MET A 70 -22.10 4.69 -1.11
C MET A 70 -22.31 5.53 -2.37
N LYS A 71 -22.94 6.71 -2.24
CA LYS A 71 -23.12 7.65 -3.36
C LYS A 71 -21.77 8.16 -3.88
N THR A 72 -20.84 8.48 -2.99
CA THR A 72 -19.49 8.94 -3.35
C THR A 72 -18.71 7.84 -4.06
N ALA A 73 -18.71 6.63 -3.52
CA ALA A 73 -18.11 5.44 -4.14
C ALA A 73 -18.64 5.21 -5.56
N ALA A 74 -19.95 5.28 -5.75
CA ALA A 74 -20.58 5.15 -7.06
C ALA A 74 -20.15 6.27 -8.03
N LYS A 75 -20.07 7.52 -7.57
CA LYS A 75 -19.60 8.65 -8.39
C LYS A 75 -18.15 8.48 -8.82
N LEU A 76 -17.26 8.08 -7.91
CA LEU A 76 -15.84 7.87 -8.22
C LEU A 76 -15.64 6.77 -9.26
N LEU A 77 -16.30 5.62 -9.10
CA LEU A 77 -16.27 4.56 -10.11
C LEU A 77 -16.83 5.04 -11.45
N ARG A 78 -17.90 5.83 -11.43
CA ARG A 78 -18.52 6.34 -12.66
C ARG A 78 -17.62 7.31 -13.42
N LEU A 79 -16.76 8.08 -12.73
CA LEU A 79 -15.75 8.89 -13.41
C LEU A 79 -14.82 8.04 -14.28
N ILE A 80 -14.37 6.89 -13.76
CA ILE A 80 -13.55 5.93 -14.53
C ILE A 80 -14.38 5.35 -15.68
N CYS A 81 -15.59 4.86 -15.40
CA CYS A 81 -16.43 4.24 -16.42
C CYS A 81 -16.73 5.18 -17.59
N ASN A 82 -17.05 6.45 -17.32
CA ASN A 82 -17.34 7.43 -18.38
C ASN A 82 -16.14 7.63 -19.32
N ILE A 83 -14.92 7.71 -18.77
CA ILE A 83 -13.69 7.83 -19.58
C ILE A 83 -13.46 6.57 -20.41
N VAL A 84 -13.68 5.39 -19.81
CA VAL A 84 -13.48 4.10 -20.46
C VAL A 84 -14.51 3.85 -21.57
N GLU A 85 -15.75 4.32 -21.40
CA GLU A 85 -16.81 4.21 -22.41
C GLU A 85 -16.49 5.02 -23.68
N ASP A 86 -15.76 6.13 -23.55
CA ASP A 86 -15.39 7.02 -24.67
C ASP A 86 -14.20 6.52 -25.49
N VAL A 87 -13.48 5.48 -25.03
CA VAL A 87 -12.32 4.90 -25.73
C VAL A 87 -12.64 3.57 -26.42
N PRO A 88 -11.84 3.15 -27.41
CA PRO A 88 -12.03 1.86 -28.09
C PRO A 88 -11.94 0.65 -27.14
N LYS A 89 -12.75 -0.39 -27.39
CA LYS A 89 -12.84 -1.61 -26.55
C LYS A 89 -11.51 -2.30 -26.24
N PHE A 90 -10.53 -2.21 -27.12
CA PHE A 90 -9.23 -2.85 -26.90
C PHE A 90 -8.36 -2.09 -25.88
N GLU A 91 -8.63 -0.81 -25.63
CA GLU A 91 -7.93 0.03 -24.66
C GLU A 91 -8.62 0.04 -23.29
N HIS A 92 -9.86 -0.47 -23.22
CA HIS A 92 -10.71 -0.41 -22.02
C HIS A 92 -9.99 -0.84 -20.75
N ARG A 93 -9.33 -2.00 -20.79
CA ARG A 93 -8.61 -2.54 -19.63
C ARG A 93 -7.47 -1.62 -19.17
N THR A 94 -6.66 -1.14 -20.11
CA THR A 94 -5.50 -0.30 -19.80
C THR A 94 -5.97 1.02 -19.21
N VAL A 95 -6.89 1.71 -19.88
CA VAL A 95 -7.43 2.99 -19.42
C VAL A 95 -8.15 2.85 -18.08
N PHE A 96 -8.91 1.77 -17.86
CA PHE A 96 -9.53 1.51 -16.57
C PHE A 96 -8.50 1.33 -15.46
N THR A 97 -7.44 0.54 -15.71
CA THR A 97 -6.37 0.27 -14.74
C THR A 97 -5.62 1.55 -14.40
N GLU A 98 -5.20 2.34 -15.39
CA GLU A 98 -4.47 3.60 -15.18
C GLU A 98 -5.30 4.61 -14.34
N ASN A 99 -6.59 4.76 -14.66
CA ASN A 99 -7.45 5.67 -13.90
C ASN A 99 -7.79 5.12 -12.50
N LEU A 100 -7.84 3.79 -12.34
CA LEU A 100 -7.97 3.18 -11.03
C LEU A 100 -6.72 3.41 -10.18
N ASP A 101 -5.53 3.28 -10.75
CA ASP A 101 -4.25 3.51 -10.07
C ASP A 101 -4.13 4.98 -9.62
N ILE A 102 -4.51 5.93 -10.47
CA ILE A 102 -4.59 7.36 -10.11
C ILE A 102 -5.54 7.56 -8.91
N LEU A 103 -6.72 6.95 -8.95
CA LEU A 103 -7.69 7.06 -7.87
C LEU A 103 -7.17 6.44 -6.56
N GLN A 104 -6.51 5.29 -6.64
CA GLN A 104 -5.89 4.63 -5.49
C GLN A 104 -4.81 5.52 -4.87
N ASN A 105 -3.93 6.10 -5.68
CA ASN A 105 -2.88 7.00 -5.23
C ASN A 105 -3.47 8.25 -4.55
N LEU A 106 -4.50 8.86 -5.13
CA LEU A 106 -5.16 10.01 -4.53
C LEU A 106 -5.82 9.67 -3.19
N VAL A 107 -6.46 8.50 -3.07
CA VAL A 107 -7.03 8.05 -1.79
C VAL A 107 -5.93 7.83 -0.74
N VAL A 108 -4.84 7.16 -1.12
CA VAL A 108 -3.69 6.94 -0.22
C VAL A 108 -3.09 8.26 0.23
N ASN A 109 -2.90 9.23 -0.67
CA ASN A 109 -2.39 10.55 -0.34
C ASN A 109 -3.30 11.23 0.71
N GLN A 110 -4.62 11.12 0.58
CA GLN A 110 -5.53 11.66 1.60
C GLN A 110 -5.40 10.93 2.94
N VAL A 111 -5.32 9.59 2.93
CA VAL A 111 -5.08 8.81 4.14
C VAL A 111 -3.80 9.27 4.81
N LEU A 112 -2.69 9.41 4.09
CA LEU A 112 -1.39 9.79 4.67
C LEU A 112 -1.34 11.24 5.16
N HIS A 113 -2.10 12.17 4.56
CA HIS A 113 -2.00 13.60 4.90
C HIS A 113 -3.13 14.12 5.81
N VAL A 114 -4.32 13.53 5.81
CA VAL A 114 -5.48 14.01 6.57
C VAL A 114 -5.70 13.20 7.85
N SER A 115 -5.62 13.88 9.00
CA SER A 115 -5.85 13.28 10.33
C SER A 115 -7.26 12.66 10.46
N ASP A 116 -7.36 11.54 11.16
CA ASP A 116 -8.61 10.81 11.46
C ASP A 116 -9.48 10.35 10.28
N SER A 117 -8.92 10.28 9.08
CA SER A 117 -9.68 9.91 7.87
C SER A 117 -9.59 8.42 7.46
N ALA A 118 -8.70 7.65 8.10
CA ALA A 118 -8.36 6.28 7.70
C ALA A 118 -9.57 5.34 7.57
N ASP A 119 -10.42 5.28 8.60
CA ASP A 119 -11.59 4.40 8.61
C ASP A 119 -12.61 4.81 7.54
N LYS A 120 -12.81 6.12 7.39
CA LYS A 120 -13.73 6.72 6.42
C LYS A 120 -13.31 6.43 4.98
N TYR A 121 -12.01 6.53 4.68
CA TYR A 121 -11.47 6.17 3.37
C TYR A 121 -11.46 4.66 3.13
N ALA A 122 -11.20 3.84 4.15
CA ALA A 122 -11.30 2.39 4.01
C ALA A 122 -12.74 1.97 3.69
N ASP A 123 -13.73 2.54 4.37
CA ASP A 123 -15.14 2.30 4.10
C ASP A 123 -15.52 2.73 2.67
N LEU A 124 -15.03 3.88 2.20
CA LEU A 124 -15.19 4.31 0.81
C LEU A 124 -14.65 3.27 -0.18
N CYS A 125 -13.43 2.78 0.04
CA CYS A 125 -12.78 1.75 -0.79
C CYS A 125 -13.58 0.44 -0.80
N LEU A 126 -14.03 -0.02 0.37
CA LEU A 126 -14.86 -1.21 0.50
C LEU A 126 -16.20 -1.05 -0.22
N LYS A 127 -16.86 0.11 -0.12
CA LYS A 127 -18.11 0.39 -0.87
C LYS A 127 -17.87 0.40 -2.38
N MET A 128 -16.76 0.98 -2.85
CA MET A 128 -16.38 0.90 -4.26
C MET A 128 -16.17 -0.55 -4.71
N ARG A 129 -15.44 -1.36 -3.93
CA ARG A 129 -15.25 -2.79 -4.19
C ARG A 129 -16.59 -3.52 -4.26
N ILE A 130 -17.50 -3.27 -3.32
CA ILE A 130 -18.85 -3.87 -3.31
C ILE A 130 -19.62 -3.51 -4.58
N ILE A 131 -19.67 -2.23 -4.97
CA ILE A 131 -20.35 -1.80 -6.20
C ILE A 131 -19.75 -2.51 -7.42
N TYR A 132 -18.43 -2.47 -7.57
CA TYR A 132 -17.73 -3.12 -8.66
C TYR A 132 -18.07 -4.62 -8.76
N LEU A 133 -18.06 -5.34 -7.63
CA LEU A 133 -18.36 -6.77 -7.59
C LEU A 133 -19.83 -7.10 -7.85
N HIS A 134 -20.76 -6.16 -7.63
CA HIS A 134 -22.19 -6.36 -7.85
C HIS A 134 -22.73 -5.75 -9.15
N THR A 135 -21.92 -4.99 -9.90
CA THR A 135 -22.32 -4.38 -11.18
C THR A 135 -21.54 -4.99 -12.36
N PRO A 136 -22.12 -5.95 -13.10
CA PRO A 136 -21.47 -6.61 -14.23
C PRO A 136 -20.97 -5.66 -15.32
N GLU A 137 -21.68 -4.57 -15.57
CA GLU A 137 -21.38 -3.58 -16.60
C GLU A 137 -20.01 -2.93 -16.36
N ILE A 138 -19.71 -2.58 -15.10
CA ILE A 138 -18.41 -2.01 -14.70
C ILE A 138 -17.30 -3.04 -14.93
N ARG A 139 -17.55 -4.32 -14.64
CA ARG A 139 -16.53 -5.37 -14.81
C ARG A 139 -16.21 -5.64 -16.27
N ILE A 140 -17.20 -5.53 -17.16
CA ILE A 140 -17.00 -5.67 -18.60
C ILE A 140 -16.17 -4.50 -19.15
N LEU A 141 -16.32 -3.30 -18.59
CA LEU A 141 -15.45 -2.15 -18.91
C LEU A 141 -14.03 -2.35 -18.40
N HIS A 142 -13.83 -2.94 -17.21
CA HIS A 142 -12.48 -3.19 -16.70
C HIS A 142 -11.78 -4.34 -17.42
N ASP A 143 -12.49 -5.45 -17.66
CA ASP A 143 -11.97 -6.57 -18.45
C ASP A 143 -13.07 -7.12 -19.36
N PRO A 144 -13.02 -6.81 -20.67
CA PRO A 144 -13.99 -7.32 -21.64
C PRO A 144 -14.06 -8.85 -21.71
N LYS A 145 -13.01 -9.55 -21.23
CA LYS A 145 -12.93 -11.02 -21.16
C LYS A 145 -13.41 -11.57 -19.82
N TYR A 146 -13.89 -10.74 -18.89
CA TYR A 146 -14.33 -11.16 -17.56
C TYR A 146 -15.42 -12.25 -17.65
N ARG A 147 -15.06 -13.49 -17.32
CA ARG A 147 -15.99 -14.63 -17.22
C ARG A 147 -16.29 -14.90 -15.75
N ARG A 148 -17.58 -15.02 -15.39
CA ARG A 148 -18.05 -15.30 -14.01
C ARG A 148 -17.45 -16.56 -13.36
N ARG A 149 -16.80 -17.46 -14.11
CA ARG A 149 -16.27 -18.73 -13.63
C ARG A 149 -14.76 -18.76 -13.85
N SER A 150 -14.02 -18.69 -12.74
CA SER A 150 -12.57 -18.84 -12.66
C SER A 150 -11.72 -17.71 -13.24
N THR A 151 -11.60 -16.62 -12.48
CA THR A 151 -10.38 -15.80 -12.52
C THR A 151 -9.53 -16.23 -11.34
N LYS A 152 -8.44 -16.96 -11.61
CA LYS A 152 -7.35 -17.23 -10.64
C LYS A 152 -6.83 -15.94 -9.96
N HIS A 153 -7.08 -14.79 -10.59
CA HIS A 153 -6.74 -13.45 -10.14
C HIS A 153 -7.98 -12.56 -10.20
N PRO A 154 -8.72 -12.38 -9.11
CA PRO A 154 -9.90 -11.54 -9.08
C PRO A 154 -9.46 -10.09 -9.30
N LEU A 155 -9.93 -9.47 -10.38
CA LEU A 155 -9.75 -8.04 -10.65
C LEU A 155 -10.84 -7.28 -9.91
N ALA A 156 -10.47 -6.50 -8.90
CA ALA A 156 -11.38 -5.61 -8.17
C ALA A 156 -10.59 -4.40 -7.64
N PRO A 157 -11.25 -3.26 -7.43
CA PRO A 157 -10.56 -2.06 -6.97
C PRO A 157 -10.20 -2.13 -5.48
N PHE A 158 -9.09 -1.48 -5.11
CA PHE A 158 -8.57 -1.34 -3.75
C PHE A 158 -8.32 -2.66 -3.06
N LEU A 159 -7.72 -3.65 -3.72
CA LEU A 159 -7.35 -4.89 -3.04
C LEU A 159 -6.12 -4.65 -2.17
N PRO A 160 -5.99 -5.31 -1.00
CA PRO A 160 -4.82 -5.12 -0.14
C PRO A 160 -3.47 -5.28 -0.86
N ARG A 161 -3.37 -6.23 -1.79
CA ARG A 161 -2.15 -6.42 -2.60
C ARG A 161 -1.68 -5.14 -3.31
N ASP A 162 -2.59 -4.25 -3.69
CA ASP A 162 -2.30 -3.00 -4.40
C ASP A 162 -1.57 -1.98 -3.49
N PHE A 163 -1.60 -2.17 -2.17
CA PHE A 163 -1.01 -1.29 -1.16
C PHE A 163 0.15 -1.94 -0.38
N THR A 164 0.49 -3.19 -0.66
CA THR A 164 1.54 -3.94 0.06
C THR A 164 2.91 -3.27 0.01
N TRP A 165 3.22 -2.56 -1.08
CA TRP A 165 4.48 -1.85 -1.21
C TRP A 165 4.61 -0.70 -0.20
N ILE A 166 3.50 -0.04 0.17
CA ILE A 166 3.48 1.01 1.21
C ILE A 166 3.70 0.37 2.58
N TRP A 167 3.01 -0.75 2.84
CA TRP A 167 3.18 -1.51 4.08
C TRP A 167 4.65 -1.92 4.28
N ARG A 168 5.28 -2.47 3.24
CA ARG A 168 6.70 -2.85 3.25
C ARG A 168 7.62 -1.68 3.51
N SER A 169 7.41 -0.55 2.82
CA SER A 169 8.19 0.68 3.04
C SER A 169 8.12 1.11 4.51
N HIS A 170 6.91 1.12 5.09
CA HIS A 170 6.72 1.45 6.49
C HIS A 170 7.39 0.46 7.45
N CYS A 171 7.30 -0.85 7.17
CA CYS A 171 8.00 -1.87 7.95
C CYS A 171 9.53 -1.70 7.86
N GLU A 172 10.07 -1.40 6.67
CA GLU A 172 11.50 -1.14 6.48
C GLU A 172 11.98 0.11 7.23
N GLU A 173 11.22 1.21 7.15
CA GLU A 173 11.49 2.44 7.89
C GLU A 173 11.50 2.18 9.40
N SER A 174 10.58 1.34 9.89
CA SER A 174 10.46 0.98 11.31
C SER A 174 11.72 0.32 11.87
N LYS A 175 12.45 -0.45 11.06
CA LYS A 175 13.73 -1.04 11.49
C LYS A 175 14.75 0.01 11.90
N LEU A 176 14.70 1.20 11.29
CA LEU A 176 15.58 2.32 11.65
C LEU A 176 15.19 2.97 13.00
N PHE A 177 13.93 2.86 13.41
CA PHE A 177 13.45 3.39 14.70
C PHE A 177 13.85 2.49 15.88
N TRP A 178 13.93 1.18 15.64
CA TRP A 178 14.19 0.17 16.68
C TRP A 178 15.61 -0.41 16.65
N ALA A 179 16.45 -0.01 15.68
CA ALA A 179 17.86 -0.35 15.70
C ALA A 179 18.48 0.04 17.05
N PRO A 180 19.30 -0.82 17.67
CA PRO A 180 19.84 -0.57 18.99
C PRO A 180 20.54 0.79 19.03
N GLN A 181 20.12 1.62 19.98
CA GLN A 181 20.55 3.02 20.23
C GLN A 181 22.06 3.22 20.37
N THR A 182 22.85 2.16 20.24
CA THR A 182 24.31 2.12 20.28
C THR A 182 25.04 2.95 19.20
N LEU A 183 24.37 3.45 18.16
CA LEU A 183 25.04 4.16 17.05
C LEU A 183 24.63 5.63 16.86
N VAL A 184 23.63 6.15 17.59
CA VAL A 184 23.18 7.54 17.42
C VAL A 184 23.32 8.31 18.74
N PRO A 185 24.25 9.28 18.85
CA PRO A 185 24.44 10.07 20.05
C PRO A 185 23.16 10.81 20.50
N GLU A 186 22.85 10.71 21.80
CA GLU A 186 21.70 11.30 22.50
C GLU A 186 21.42 12.78 22.16
N PHE A 187 22.45 13.55 21.81
CA PHE A 187 22.33 14.98 21.53
C PHE A 187 21.74 15.30 20.14
N LEU A 188 21.78 14.38 19.17
CA LEU A 188 21.16 14.56 17.84
C LEU A 188 19.63 14.38 17.86
N LEU A 189 19.09 13.74 18.90
CA LEU A 189 17.66 13.42 19.04
C LEU A 189 16.84 14.59 19.62
N SER A 190 17.47 15.64 20.15
CA SER A 190 16.75 16.62 20.95
C SER A 190 16.13 17.76 20.11
N LYS A 191 14.79 17.73 20.04
CA LYS A 191 13.83 18.82 19.72
C LYS A 191 13.33 19.01 18.28
N MET A 192 14.13 18.89 17.21
CA MET A 192 13.59 18.96 15.82
C MET A 192 13.40 17.58 15.17
N HIS A 193 14.16 16.56 15.58
CA HIS A 193 13.98 15.19 15.10
C HIS A 193 12.67 14.57 15.63
N ASN A 194 12.25 14.91 16.85
CA ASN A 194 11.04 14.36 17.44
C ASN A 194 9.77 14.69 16.66
N SER A 195 9.61 15.90 16.10
CA SER A 195 8.38 16.25 15.38
C SER A 195 8.23 15.50 14.05
N LYS A 196 9.32 15.33 13.30
CA LYS A 196 9.30 14.58 12.03
C LYS A 196 9.10 13.08 12.29
N LEU A 197 9.80 12.52 13.27
CA LEU A 197 9.65 11.11 13.65
C LEU A 197 8.23 10.80 14.15
N LEU A 198 7.63 11.70 14.93
CA LEU A 198 6.23 11.57 15.35
C LEU A 198 5.26 11.66 14.17
N GLN A 199 5.50 12.54 13.20
CA GLN A 199 4.69 12.64 11.98
C GLN A 199 4.78 11.37 11.14
N GLU A 200 5.98 10.82 10.92
CA GLU A 200 6.13 9.57 10.17
C GLU A 200 5.49 8.39 10.90
N ARG A 201 5.65 8.32 12.24
CA ARG A 201 4.94 7.34 13.06
C ARG A 201 3.43 7.47 12.89
N GLU A 202 2.88 8.69 12.95
CA GLU A 202 1.44 8.91 12.81
C GLU A 202 0.92 8.50 11.42
N LYS A 203 1.63 8.88 10.34
CA LYS A 203 1.30 8.44 8.97
C LYS A 203 1.27 6.93 8.86
N ARG A 204 2.30 6.27 9.42
CA ARG A 204 2.42 4.81 9.41
C ARG A 204 1.25 4.12 10.12
N LEU A 205 0.91 4.56 11.33
CA LEU A 205 -0.21 3.98 12.09
C LEU A 205 -1.56 4.25 11.40
N ARG A 206 -1.72 5.43 10.81
CA ARG A 206 -2.92 5.79 10.08
C ARG A 206 -3.08 4.93 8.81
N PHE A 207 -1.99 4.69 8.09
CA PHE A 207 -1.98 3.74 6.99
C PHE A 207 -2.26 2.32 7.47
N ALA A 208 -1.64 1.85 8.55
CA ALA A 208 -1.88 0.52 9.12
C ALA A 208 -3.38 0.29 9.42
N ARG A 209 -4.05 1.31 9.99
CA ARG A 209 -5.49 1.29 10.26
C ARG A 209 -6.31 1.19 8.97
N PHE A 210 -6.05 2.05 7.99
CA PHE A 210 -6.70 2.01 6.68
C PHE A 210 -6.51 0.64 6.01
N PHE A 211 -5.26 0.15 5.99
CA PHE A 211 -4.86 -1.08 5.32
C PHE A 211 -5.50 -2.30 5.98
N GLY A 212 -5.53 -2.36 7.31
CA GLY A 212 -6.19 -3.43 8.06
C GLY A 212 -7.69 -3.54 7.75
N ARG A 213 -8.39 -2.39 7.68
CA ARG A 213 -9.81 -2.37 7.28
C ARG A 213 -10.06 -2.97 5.89
N LEU A 214 -9.11 -2.89 4.95
CA LEU A 214 -9.29 -3.45 3.60
C LEU A 214 -9.40 -4.99 3.56
N PHE A 215 -8.99 -5.67 4.64
CA PHE A 215 -9.11 -7.12 4.83
C PHE A 215 -10.47 -7.57 5.37
N ASP A 216 -11.43 -6.66 5.60
CA ASP A 216 -12.78 -7.02 6.04
C ASP A 216 -13.44 -8.06 5.10
N VAL A 217 -14.26 -8.95 5.68
CA VAL A 217 -14.67 -10.33 5.29
C VAL A 217 -15.22 -10.50 3.86
N SER A 218 -15.41 -9.40 3.12
CA SER A 218 -15.73 -9.40 1.69
C SER A 218 -14.64 -9.96 0.76
N SER A 219 -13.53 -10.45 1.32
CA SER A 219 -12.28 -10.70 0.62
C SER A 219 -11.89 -12.18 0.54
N ILE A 220 -12.87 -13.09 0.54
CA ILE A 220 -12.67 -14.56 0.34
C ILE A 220 -11.81 -14.87 -0.91
N TYR A 221 -11.76 -13.92 -1.84
CA TYR A 221 -10.98 -13.95 -3.07
C TYR A 221 -9.48 -13.60 -2.92
N LEU A 222 -9.02 -13.18 -1.74
CA LEU A 222 -7.63 -12.76 -1.47
C LEU A 222 -6.74 -13.88 -0.92
N GLU A 223 -7.33 -14.93 -0.35
CA GLU A 223 -6.57 -15.97 0.37
C GLU A 223 -6.05 -17.09 -0.56
N ALA A 224 -6.46 -17.08 -1.84
CA ALA A 224 -6.03 -18.05 -2.84
C ALA A 224 -4.83 -17.52 -3.66
N HIS A 225 -3.63 -17.70 -3.10
CA HIS A 225 -2.34 -17.76 -3.80
C HIS A 225 -1.81 -16.47 -4.45
N GLN A 226 -1.53 -15.42 -3.68
CA GLN A 226 -0.80 -14.23 -4.16
C GLN A 226 -0.16 -13.40 -3.04
N ASN A 227 0.88 -12.65 -3.40
CA ASN A 227 1.47 -11.57 -2.62
C ASN A 227 0.39 -10.65 -2.02
N GLY A 228 0.59 -10.24 -0.77
CA GLY A 228 -0.29 -9.37 -0.01
C GLY A 228 -1.37 -10.09 0.80
N THR A 229 -1.11 -11.35 1.18
CA THR A 229 -1.96 -12.02 2.17
C THR A 229 -1.82 -11.38 3.55
N MET A 230 -2.81 -11.59 4.41
CA MET A 230 -2.74 -11.14 5.81
C MET A 230 -1.53 -11.73 6.52
N ASP A 231 -1.28 -13.03 6.36
CA ASP A 231 -0.15 -13.74 6.96
C ASP A 231 1.20 -13.18 6.51
N GLU A 232 1.32 -12.80 5.23
CA GLU A 232 2.51 -12.14 4.70
C GLU A 232 2.71 -10.76 5.33
N CYS A 233 1.65 -9.96 5.45
CA CYS A 233 1.71 -8.65 6.11
C CYS A 233 2.10 -8.77 7.60
N ILE A 234 1.55 -9.76 8.32
CA ILE A 234 1.88 -10.07 9.72
C ILE A 234 3.36 -10.41 9.84
N ARG A 235 3.85 -11.31 8.97
CA ARG A 235 5.26 -11.71 8.93
C ARG A 235 6.19 -10.54 8.69
N GLU A 236 5.89 -9.70 7.71
CA GLU A 236 6.70 -8.52 7.37
C GLU A 236 6.84 -7.57 8.57
N ALA A 237 5.76 -7.34 9.32
CA ALA A 237 5.77 -6.47 10.49
C ALA A 237 6.55 -7.07 11.67
N LEU A 238 6.36 -8.37 11.94
CA LEU A 238 7.09 -9.08 13.01
C LEU A 238 8.60 -9.12 12.73
N VAL A 239 9.00 -9.41 11.50
CA VAL A 239 10.40 -9.39 11.06
C VAL A 239 10.99 -7.98 11.10
N ALA A 240 10.17 -6.95 10.93
CA ALA A 240 10.58 -5.57 11.08
C ALA A 240 10.59 -5.06 12.53
N GLY A 241 10.06 -5.83 13.49
CA GLY A 241 9.85 -5.38 14.86
C GLY A 241 8.79 -4.26 14.98
N ASP A 242 7.94 -4.06 13.97
CA ASP A 242 6.91 -3.02 13.94
C ASP A 242 5.59 -3.47 14.57
N VAL A 243 5.69 -3.84 15.85
CA VAL A 243 4.59 -4.33 16.68
C VAL A 243 3.42 -3.36 16.74
N GLU A 244 3.71 -2.06 16.79
CA GLU A 244 2.68 -1.03 16.96
C GLU A 244 1.76 -0.95 15.74
N SER A 245 2.33 -0.87 14.53
CA SER A 245 1.54 -0.87 13.30
C SER A 245 0.80 -2.19 13.12
N LEU A 246 1.41 -3.31 13.50
CA LEU A 246 0.79 -4.63 13.46
C LEU A 246 -0.46 -4.69 14.35
N TYR A 247 -0.37 -4.20 15.59
CA TYR A 247 -1.50 -4.13 16.50
C TYR A 247 -2.66 -3.30 15.92
N VAL A 248 -2.35 -2.11 15.39
CA VAL A 248 -3.36 -1.23 14.76
C VAL A 248 -3.98 -1.89 13.53
N PHE A 249 -3.17 -2.52 12.69
CA PHE A 249 -3.60 -3.25 11.50
C PHE A 249 -4.57 -4.39 11.85
N LEU A 250 -4.23 -5.25 12.82
CA LEU A 250 -5.06 -6.39 13.22
C LEU A 250 -6.36 -5.97 13.90
N THR A 251 -6.29 -4.95 14.76
CA THR A 251 -7.47 -4.35 15.40
C THR A 251 -8.44 -3.82 14.34
N ALA A 252 -7.91 -3.10 13.34
CA ALA A 252 -8.69 -2.57 12.24
C ALA A 252 -9.30 -3.68 11.35
N ALA A 253 -8.55 -4.77 11.13
CA ALA A 253 -9.01 -5.95 10.41
C ALA A 253 -10.02 -6.81 11.20
N ARG A 254 -10.28 -6.48 12.48
CA ARG A 254 -11.13 -7.25 13.40
C ARG A 254 -10.68 -8.70 13.53
N ARG A 255 -9.36 -8.88 13.62
CA ARG A 255 -8.74 -10.18 13.87
C ARG A 255 -8.32 -10.27 15.33
N ASP A 256 -8.44 -11.47 15.87
CA ASP A 256 -7.94 -11.76 17.20
C ASP A 256 -6.41 -11.69 17.19
N ILE A 257 -5.85 -11.10 18.25
CA ILE A 257 -4.41 -10.94 18.41
C ILE A 257 -3.96 -12.05 19.35
N ASP A 258 -3.38 -13.11 18.78
CA ASP A 258 -2.68 -14.16 19.51
C ASP A 258 -1.18 -14.04 19.22
N PRO A 259 -0.40 -13.38 20.10
CA PRO A 259 1.03 -13.18 19.87
C PRO A 259 1.80 -14.49 19.73
N ASP A 260 1.40 -15.53 20.47
CA ASP A 260 2.10 -16.81 20.46
C ASP A 260 1.86 -17.57 19.14
N ASP A 261 0.63 -17.54 18.62
CA ASP A 261 0.30 -18.09 17.30
C ASP A 261 0.99 -17.33 16.15
N MET A 262 1.01 -15.99 16.23
CA MET A 262 1.65 -15.15 15.20
C MET A 262 3.17 -15.37 15.14
N VAL A 263 3.83 -15.49 16.29
CA VAL A 263 5.27 -15.79 16.36
C VAL A 263 5.53 -17.18 15.80
N MET A 264 4.73 -18.17 16.19
CA MET A 264 4.84 -19.54 15.68
C MET A 264 4.68 -19.60 14.15
N MET A 265 3.73 -18.85 13.58
CA MET A 265 3.52 -18.73 12.13
C MET A 265 4.77 -18.20 11.40
N VAL A 266 5.45 -17.19 11.97
CA VAL A 266 6.67 -16.62 11.38
C VAL A 266 7.84 -17.60 11.47
N MET A 267 8.02 -18.24 12.63
CA MET A 267 9.08 -19.24 12.82
C MET A 267 8.91 -20.42 11.85
N GLN A 268 7.70 -20.98 11.76
CA GLN A 268 7.39 -22.08 10.84
C GLN A 268 7.62 -21.68 9.38
N ALA A 269 7.29 -20.45 8.99
CA ALA A 269 7.55 -19.97 7.64
C ALA A 269 9.06 -19.84 7.33
N GLY A 270 9.86 -19.40 8.30
CA GLY A 270 11.32 -19.35 8.19
C GLY A 270 11.91 -20.77 8.04
N GLU A 271 11.44 -21.72 8.85
CA GLU A 271 11.85 -23.12 8.78
C GLU A 271 11.46 -23.77 7.44
N GLN A 272 10.25 -23.54 6.95
CA GLN A 272 9.78 -24.05 5.66
C GLN A 272 10.58 -23.51 4.48
N LEU A 273 10.90 -22.21 4.50
CA LEU A 273 11.74 -21.60 3.47
C LEU A 273 13.14 -22.23 3.48
N TRP A 274 13.73 -22.40 4.67
CA TRP A 274 15.04 -23.00 4.83
C TRP A 274 15.07 -24.46 4.35
N ALA A 275 14.09 -25.28 4.74
CA ALA A 275 13.96 -26.66 4.29
C ALA A 275 13.78 -26.75 2.77
N THR A 276 13.08 -25.80 2.15
CA THR A 276 12.92 -25.74 0.69
C THR A 276 14.24 -25.41 -0.01
N LEU A 277 15.05 -24.51 0.56
CA LEU A 277 16.38 -24.18 0.05
C LEU A 277 17.36 -25.34 0.20
N GLU A 278 17.33 -26.05 1.33
CA GLU A 278 18.11 -27.27 1.55
C GLU A 278 17.77 -28.32 0.49
N LEU A 279 16.48 -28.58 0.27
CA LEU A 279 16.02 -29.52 -0.77
C LEU A 279 16.44 -29.09 -2.18
N ALA A 280 16.34 -27.79 -2.50
CA ALA A 280 16.78 -27.26 -3.78
C ALA A 280 18.30 -27.44 -3.98
N ALA A 281 19.11 -27.20 -2.94
CA ALA A 281 20.53 -27.45 -2.96
C ALA A 281 20.84 -28.94 -3.16
N GLU A 282 20.16 -29.84 -2.43
CA GLU A 282 20.31 -31.30 -2.60
C GLU A 282 19.95 -31.76 -4.02
N LEU A 283 18.90 -31.20 -4.61
CA LEU A 283 18.50 -31.49 -5.99
C LEU A 283 19.55 -30.99 -6.99
N GLU A 284 20.08 -29.77 -6.82
CA GLU A 284 21.20 -29.28 -7.65
C GLU A 284 22.41 -30.22 -7.60
N GLU A 285 22.71 -30.78 -6.43
CA GLU A 285 23.80 -31.73 -6.28
C GLU A 285 23.56 -33.07 -6.97
N GLN A 286 22.31 -33.53 -7.03
CA GLN A 286 21.93 -34.75 -7.73
C GLN A 286 21.99 -34.59 -9.26
N PHE A 287 21.63 -33.42 -9.79
CA PHE A 287 21.57 -33.19 -11.23
C PHE A 287 22.88 -32.63 -11.84
N ASN A 288 23.84 -32.15 -11.03
CA ASN A 288 25.09 -31.60 -11.55
C ASN A 288 26.32 -31.88 -10.66
N PRO A 289 26.77 -33.14 -10.57
CA PRO A 289 27.82 -33.56 -9.64
C PRO A 289 29.19 -32.90 -9.91
N GLU A 290 29.50 -32.54 -11.16
CA GLU A 290 30.76 -31.84 -11.51
C GLU A 290 30.84 -30.42 -10.90
N LEU A 291 29.70 -29.76 -10.72
CA LEU A 291 29.61 -28.43 -10.11
C LEU A 291 29.82 -28.49 -8.59
N VAL A 292 29.43 -29.61 -7.96
CA VAL A 292 29.62 -29.90 -6.53
C VAL A 292 31.09 -30.21 -6.23
N GLU A 293 31.75 -30.99 -7.08
CA GLU A 293 33.19 -31.31 -6.96
C GLU A 293 34.04 -30.03 -6.98
N ARG A 294 33.70 -29.08 -7.88
CA ARG A 294 34.35 -27.77 -7.95
C ARG A 294 34.12 -26.94 -6.67
N ARG A 295 32.90 -26.87 -6.13
CA ARG A 295 32.61 -26.13 -4.89
C ARG A 295 33.34 -26.70 -3.67
N ARG A 296 33.44 -28.03 -3.57
CA ARG A 296 34.18 -28.73 -2.50
C ARG A 296 35.69 -28.44 -2.56
N SER A 297 36.26 -28.34 -3.76
CA SER A 297 37.69 -28.02 -3.94
C SER A 297 38.06 -26.57 -3.57
N THR A 298 37.09 -25.66 -3.55
CA THR A 298 37.27 -24.25 -3.14
C THR A 298 37.00 -23.98 -1.65
N GLY A 299 36.76 -25.01 -0.83
CA GLY A 299 36.68 -24.88 0.64
C GLY A 299 35.46 -24.11 1.16
N HIS A 300 34.42 -23.90 0.36
CA HIS A 300 33.19 -23.22 0.79
C HIS A 300 32.07 -24.24 1.01
N GLY A 301 31.63 -24.36 2.26
CA GLY A 301 30.61 -25.30 2.70
C GLY A 301 29.22 -25.01 2.11
N ARG A 302 28.39 -26.05 2.14
CA ARG A 302 27.17 -26.25 1.32
C ARG A 302 26.07 -25.18 1.42
N ILE A 303 26.01 -24.33 2.46
CA ILE A 303 25.03 -23.23 2.60
C ILE A 303 25.64 -22.05 3.39
N GLU A 304 26.95 -21.81 3.29
CA GLU A 304 27.59 -20.67 4.00
C GLU A 304 27.39 -19.32 3.29
N HIS A 305 26.77 -19.35 2.10
CA HIS A 305 26.50 -18.18 1.26
C HIS A 305 25.04 -18.10 0.81
N ALA A 306 24.09 -18.64 1.59
CA ALA A 306 22.73 -18.17 1.44
C ALA A 306 22.77 -16.65 1.67
N PRO A 307 22.30 -15.81 0.73
CA PRO A 307 22.23 -14.38 0.95
C PRO A 307 21.63 -14.07 2.32
N ASP A 308 22.15 -13.09 3.05
CA ASP A 308 21.74 -12.80 4.44
C ASP A 308 20.21 -12.64 4.62
N TRP A 309 19.48 -12.31 3.55
CA TRP A 309 18.02 -12.22 3.53
C TRP A 309 17.28 -13.57 3.57
N LEU A 310 17.98 -14.70 3.41
CA LEU A 310 17.45 -16.07 3.43
C LEU A 310 17.75 -16.83 4.73
N LEU A 311 18.54 -16.26 5.65
CA LEU A 311 18.89 -16.92 6.90
C LEU A 311 17.66 -17.00 7.84
N PRO A 312 17.39 -18.13 8.51
CA PRO A 312 16.28 -18.28 9.45
C PRO A 312 16.35 -17.28 10.60
N THR A 313 17.57 -16.90 11.00
CA THR A 313 17.85 -15.88 12.01
C THR A 313 17.34 -14.50 11.65
N ARG A 314 17.11 -14.21 10.36
CA ARG A 314 16.47 -12.96 9.92
C ARG A 314 14.95 -13.00 10.01
N TYR A 315 14.37 -14.19 10.16
CA TYR A 315 12.96 -14.41 10.50
C TYR A 315 12.76 -14.61 12.01
N ALA A 316 13.82 -14.47 12.81
CA ALA A 316 13.71 -14.49 14.26
C ALA A 316 12.91 -13.25 14.70
N VAL A 317 11.78 -13.50 15.35
CA VAL A 317 11.03 -12.45 16.03
C VAL A 317 11.79 -12.12 17.32
N GLU A 318 12.16 -10.85 17.50
CA GLU A 318 12.86 -10.43 18.72
C GLU A 318 11.98 -10.68 19.95
N ASP A 319 12.55 -11.17 21.05
CA ASP A 319 11.82 -11.43 22.30
C ASP A 319 11.08 -10.17 22.81
N ASP A 320 11.65 -8.99 22.59
CA ASP A 320 11.03 -7.70 22.92
C ASP A 320 9.78 -7.43 22.07
N SER A 321 9.71 -7.92 20.83
CA SER A 321 8.50 -7.81 20.01
C SER A 321 7.35 -8.65 20.56
N ILE A 322 7.65 -9.82 21.11
CA ILE A 322 6.67 -10.70 21.76
C ILE A 322 6.14 -10.04 23.03
N LEU A 323 7.03 -9.49 23.86
CA LEU A 323 6.65 -8.78 25.09
C LEU A 323 5.82 -7.53 24.82
N ARG A 324 6.12 -6.78 23.76
CA ARG A 324 5.37 -5.57 23.38
C ARG A 324 3.99 -5.86 22.79
N LEU A 325 3.77 -7.06 22.23
CA LEU A 325 2.48 -7.51 21.70
C LEU A 325 1.51 -8.02 22.78
N LYS A 326 2.05 -8.56 23.88
CA LYS A 326 1.28 -9.09 25.02
C LYS A 326 0.76 -7.97 25.93
#